data_AF-A0A7K1WRF9-F1
#
_entry.id   AF-A0A7K1WRF9-F1
#
_cell.length_a   1.000
_cell.length_b   1.000
_cell.length_c   1.000
_cell.angle_alpha   90.00
_cell.angle_beta   90.00
_cell.angle_gamma   90.00
#
_symmetry.space_group_name_H-M   'P 1'
#
loop_
_entity.id
_entity.type
_entity.pdbx_description
1 polymer ?
#
loop_
_entity_poly.entity_id
_entity_poly.type
_entity_poly.pdbx_seq_one_letter_code
_entity_poly.pdbx_strand_id
1 'polypeptide(L)'
;MKALFVEELKNTVNNWWISLLVGILFIGVALLLMFYPLDGYAALSIMFSVCMFVCGIAEIAFSVSNRENLSGWGWYFTGGIIDFIMGAFLMYYPTMSMAVLPVFVAFWLMFRGFSMIGFSFDLQAYGSKGWGWLLASGILIVISSFVIIWYPVSGALSVVYLVAFTFLFIGMARIMLSFDLKKLKDDNKKLQQLINRNV
;
A
#
# COMPACT_ATOMS: atom_id res chain seq x y z
N MET A 1 -12.57 4.34 26.72
CA MET A 1 -12.40 4.55 25.27
C MET A 1 -11.99 5.99 24.93
N LYS A 2 -12.74 7.03 25.33
CA LYS A 2 -12.36 8.45 25.06
C LYS A 2 -10.99 8.87 25.62
N ALA A 3 -10.63 8.46 26.83
CA ALA A 3 -9.35 8.82 27.45
C ALA A 3 -8.13 8.24 26.70
N LEU A 4 -8.19 6.96 26.29
CA LEU A 4 -7.15 6.30 25.50
C LEU A 4 -6.94 6.99 24.15
N PHE A 5 -8.02 7.36 23.46
CA PHE A 5 -7.95 8.07 22.18
C PHE A 5 -7.29 9.46 22.33
N VAL A 6 -7.60 10.18 23.41
CA VAL A 6 -6.99 11.50 23.69
C VAL A 6 -5.50 11.37 24.02
N GLU A 7 -5.10 10.33 24.74
CA GLU A 7 -3.68 10.04 25.01
C GLU A 7 -2.91 9.63 23.75
N GLU A 8 -3.49 8.79 22.89
CA GLU A 8 -2.92 8.42 21.60
C GLU A 8 -2.75 9.63 20.67
N LEU A 9 -3.75 10.49 20.59
CA LEU A 9 -3.65 11.75 19.83
C LEU A 9 -2.55 12.65 20.39
N LYS A 10 -2.46 12.79 21.72
CA LYS A 10 -1.42 13.58 22.37
C LYS A 10 -0.02 13.03 22.08
N ASN A 11 0.16 11.72 22.12
CA ASN A 11 1.42 11.05 21.78
C ASN A 11 1.77 11.22 20.29
N THR A 12 0.79 11.08 19.40
CA THR A 12 0.98 11.25 17.95
C THR A 12 1.39 12.68 17.60
N VAL A 13 0.72 13.68 18.19
CA VAL A 13 1.05 15.11 18.02
C VAL A 13 2.43 15.43 18.60
N ASN A 14 2.80 14.83 19.74
CA ASN A 14 4.13 15.03 20.30
C ASN A 14 5.25 14.45 19.42
N ASN A 15 4.96 13.33 18.76
CA ASN A 15 5.86 12.59 17.89
C ASN A 15 5.73 12.97 16.39
N TRP A 16 5.28 14.20 16.09
CA TRP A 16 5.17 14.74 14.73
C TRP A 16 6.42 14.53 13.85
N TRP A 17 7.60 14.56 14.47
CA TRP A 17 8.91 14.34 13.84
C TRP A 17 9.09 12.92 13.27
N ILE A 18 8.42 11.91 13.85
CA ILE A 18 8.44 10.54 13.33
C ILE A 18 7.77 10.49 11.96
N SER A 19 6.63 11.18 11.80
CA SER A 19 5.95 11.28 10.49
C SER A 19 6.83 11.98 9.44
N LEU A 20 7.62 12.97 9.85
CA LEU A 20 8.56 13.67 8.98
C LEU A 20 9.68 12.74 8.50
N LEU A 21 10.34 12.05 9.45
CA LEU A 21 11.44 11.14 9.17
C LEU A 21 10.99 10.01 8.25
N VAL A 22 9.83 9.41 8.55
CA VAL A 22 9.21 8.38 7.71
C VAL A 22 8.91 8.93 6.32
N GLY A 23 8.36 10.15 6.20
CA GLY A 23 8.11 10.79 4.91
C GLY A 23 9.37 10.98 4.06
N ILE A 24 10.46 11.47 4.67
CA ILE A 24 11.77 11.61 4.01
C ILE A 24 12.31 10.25 3.57
N LEU A 25 12.19 9.23 4.42
CA LEU A 25 12.64 7.88 4.11
C LEU A 25 11.90 7.33 2.88
N PHE A 26 10.57 7.50 2.81
CA PHE A 26 9.79 7.09 1.64
C PHE A 26 10.22 7.79 0.35
N ILE A 27 10.50 9.09 0.40
CA ILE A 27 11.02 9.83 -0.76
C ILE A 27 12.41 9.30 -1.16
N GLY A 28 13.29 9.06 -0.19
CA GLY A 28 14.62 8.51 -0.45
C GLY A 28 14.56 7.14 -1.13
N VAL A 29 13.73 6.23 -0.62
CA VAL A 29 13.52 4.90 -1.22
C VAL A 29 12.95 5.03 -2.63
N ALA A 30 11.99 5.93 -2.85
CA ALA A 30 11.41 6.13 -4.17
C ALA A 30 12.45 6.63 -5.19
N LEU A 31 13.30 7.58 -4.79
CA LEU A 31 14.40 8.05 -5.64
C LEU A 31 15.38 6.92 -5.96
N LEU A 32 15.75 6.09 -4.97
CA LEU A 32 16.61 4.94 -5.20
C LEU A 32 16.01 3.96 -6.21
N LEU A 33 14.71 3.67 -6.12
CA LEU A 33 14.00 2.83 -7.10
C LEU A 33 14.01 3.44 -8.51
N MET A 34 13.97 4.77 -8.64
CA MET A 34 14.01 5.44 -9.95
C MET A 34 15.41 5.46 -10.56
N PHE A 35 16.46 5.61 -9.74
CA PHE A 35 17.85 5.63 -10.23
C PHE A 35 18.42 4.23 -10.47
N TYR A 36 17.98 3.22 -9.71
CA TYR A 36 18.43 1.82 -9.81
C TYR A 36 17.24 0.87 -10.03
N PRO A 37 16.56 0.94 -11.20
CA PRO A 37 15.31 0.24 -11.39
C PRO A 37 15.45 -1.29 -11.41
N LEU A 38 16.57 -1.83 -11.92
CA LEU A 38 16.80 -3.27 -11.97
C LEU A 38 17.02 -3.88 -10.58
N ASP A 39 17.88 -3.25 -9.77
CA ASP A 39 18.13 -3.69 -8.39
C ASP A 39 16.90 -3.47 -7.51
N GLY A 40 16.20 -2.35 -7.71
CA GLY A 40 14.94 -2.06 -7.07
C GLY A 40 13.87 -3.12 -7.37
N TYR A 41 13.82 -3.59 -8.61
CA TYR A 41 12.93 -4.67 -9.00
C TYR A 41 13.25 -5.99 -8.30
N ALA A 42 14.54 -6.36 -8.26
CA ALA A 42 14.99 -7.57 -7.55
C ALA A 42 14.64 -7.50 -6.06
N ALA A 43 14.85 -6.34 -5.42
CA ALA A 43 14.48 -6.12 -4.02
C ALA A 43 12.96 -6.28 -3.80
N LEU A 44 12.13 -5.66 -4.66
CA LEU A 44 10.66 -5.79 -4.59
C LEU A 44 10.20 -7.23 -4.78
N SER A 45 10.84 -7.97 -5.69
CA SER A 45 10.57 -9.39 -5.95
C SER A 45 10.92 -10.27 -4.75
N ILE A 46 12.07 -10.04 -4.10
CA ILE A 46 12.44 -10.75 -2.87
C ILE A 46 11.47 -10.42 -1.75
N MET A 47 11.14 -9.13 -1.55
CA MET A 47 10.16 -8.71 -0.56
C MET A 47 8.81 -9.38 -0.79
N PHE A 48 8.34 -9.45 -2.04
CA PHE A 48 7.12 -10.14 -2.41
C PHE A 48 7.15 -11.63 -2.05
N SER A 49 8.24 -12.35 -2.38
CA SER A 49 8.39 -13.76 -2.01
C SER A 49 8.34 -13.97 -0.49
N VAL A 50 9.05 -13.14 0.27
CA VAL A 50 9.05 -13.18 1.74
C VAL A 50 7.66 -12.88 2.29
N CYS A 51 6.98 -11.86 1.76
CA CYS A 51 5.62 -11.53 2.16
C CYS A 51 4.66 -12.69 1.89
N MET A 52 4.66 -13.29 0.70
CA MET A 52 3.83 -14.47 0.40
C MET A 52 4.09 -15.62 1.38
N PHE A 53 5.36 -15.89 1.66
CA PHE A 53 5.74 -16.94 2.61
C PHE A 53 5.20 -16.67 4.02
N VAL A 54 5.39 -15.45 4.53
CA VAL A 54 4.92 -15.04 5.86
C VAL A 54 3.39 -15.01 5.91
N CYS A 55 2.73 -14.51 4.87
CA CYS A 55 1.28 -14.54 4.74
C CYS A 55 0.74 -15.97 4.75
N GLY A 56 1.35 -16.90 4.02
CA GLY A 56 0.98 -18.31 4.05
C GLY A 56 1.07 -18.92 5.45
N ILE A 57 2.17 -18.65 6.18
CA ILE A 57 2.29 -19.08 7.60
C ILE A 57 1.18 -18.45 8.45
N ALA A 58 0.95 -17.15 8.30
CA ALA A 58 -0.04 -16.43 9.09
C ALA A 58 -1.47 -16.94 8.81
N GLU A 59 -1.83 -17.23 7.56
CA GLU A 59 -3.12 -17.78 7.18
C GLU A 59 -3.31 -19.21 7.69
N ILE A 60 -2.27 -20.06 7.62
CA ILE A 60 -2.30 -21.39 8.22
C ILE A 60 -2.51 -21.28 9.73
N ALA A 61 -1.76 -20.41 10.42
CA ALA A 61 -1.89 -20.23 11.85
C ALA A 61 -3.27 -19.66 12.25
N PHE A 62 -3.72 -18.62 11.54
CA PHE A 62 -5.02 -17.97 11.77
C PHE A 62 -6.16 -18.92 11.53
N SER A 63 -6.12 -19.65 10.41
CA SER A 63 -7.10 -20.70 10.15
C SER A 63 -7.05 -21.65 11.35
N VAL A 64 -5.98 -22.41 11.59
CA VAL A 64 -5.93 -23.46 12.62
C VAL A 64 -6.45 -22.98 13.99
N SER A 65 -6.08 -21.77 14.41
CA SER A 65 -6.52 -21.14 15.65
C SER A 65 -8.04 -20.90 15.72
N ASN A 66 -8.67 -20.61 14.59
CA ASN A 66 -10.08 -20.21 14.53
C ASN A 66 -10.99 -21.25 13.85
N ARG A 67 -10.52 -22.50 13.72
CA ARG A 67 -11.23 -23.59 13.03
C ARG A 67 -12.66 -23.85 13.50
N GLU A 68 -12.95 -23.57 14.77
CA GLU A 68 -14.26 -23.82 15.39
C GLU A 68 -15.22 -22.65 15.23
N ASN A 69 -14.70 -21.45 14.95
CA ASN A 69 -15.48 -20.20 14.84
C ASN A 69 -15.58 -19.68 13.39
N LEU A 70 -14.76 -20.19 12.46
CA LEU A 70 -14.80 -19.81 11.04
C LEU A 70 -15.58 -20.83 10.21
N SER A 71 -16.71 -20.39 9.63
CA SER A 71 -17.33 -21.10 8.52
C SER A 71 -16.41 -21.03 7.30
N GLY A 72 -16.10 -22.19 6.69
CA GLY A 72 -15.22 -22.26 5.53
C GLY A 72 -13.72 -22.26 5.85
N TRP A 73 -13.32 -22.55 7.08
CA TRP A 73 -11.93 -22.68 7.53
C TRP A 73 -10.98 -23.41 6.56
N GLY A 74 -11.45 -24.51 5.95
CA GLY A 74 -10.65 -25.32 5.02
C GLY A 74 -10.16 -24.54 3.79
N TRP A 75 -10.90 -23.53 3.33
CA TRP A 75 -10.47 -22.67 2.22
C TRP A 75 -9.30 -21.78 2.60
N TYR A 76 -9.34 -21.18 3.80
CA TYR A 76 -8.25 -20.37 4.33
C TYR A 76 -7.00 -21.23 4.60
N PHE A 77 -7.20 -22.44 5.13
CA PHE A 77 -6.09 -23.37 5.34
C PHE A 77 -5.44 -23.77 4.00
N THR A 78 -6.24 -24.09 2.98
CA THR A 78 -5.75 -24.46 1.65
C THR A 78 -5.07 -23.29 0.95
N GLY A 79 -5.65 -22.09 1.03
CA GLY A 79 -5.05 -20.85 0.53
C GLY A 79 -3.70 -20.56 1.17
N GLY A 80 -3.64 -20.63 2.49
CA GLY A 80 -2.39 -20.45 3.24
C GLY A 80 -1.30 -21.47 2.88
N ILE A 81 -1.67 -22.73 2.62
CA ILE A 81 -0.71 -23.74 2.11
C ILE A 81 -0.18 -23.36 0.73
N ILE A 82 -1.06 -22.94 -0.18
CA ILE A 82 -0.65 -22.52 -1.54
C ILE A 82 0.31 -21.34 -1.44
N ASP A 83 -0.02 -20.32 -0.64
CA ASP A 83 0.79 -19.13 -0.46
C ASP A 83 2.12 -19.43 0.21
N PHE A 84 2.14 -20.34 1.18
CA PHE A 84 3.37 -20.79 1.84
C PHE A 84 4.31 -21.48 0.84
N ILE A 85 3.79 -22.43 0.06
CA ILE A 85 4.58 -23.19 -0.93
C ILE A 85 5.07 -22.24 -2.04
N MET A 86 4.19 -21.39 -2.56
CA MET A 86 4.55 -20.39 -3.55
C MET A 86 5.62 -19.44 -3.01
N GLY A 87 5.43 -18.88 -1.82
CA GLY A 87 6.40 -17.98 -1.19
C GLY A 87 7.77 -18.65 -0.99
N ALA A 88 7.80 -19.89 -0.51
CA ALA A 88 9.04 -20.66 -0.36
C ALA A 88 9.72 -20.91 -1.72
N PHE A 89 8.94 -21.30 -2.73
CA PHE A 89 9.43 -21.54 -4.09
C PHE A 89 10.02 -20.27 -4.72
N LEU A 90 9.32 -19.15 -4.62
CA LEU A 90 9.74 -17.86 -5.15
C LEU A 90 10.94 -17.27 -4.39
N MET A 91 11.15 -17.67 -3.14
CA MET A 91 12.34 -17.30 -2.36
C MET A 91 13.57 -18.10 -2.82
N TYR A 92 13.38 -19.39 -3.12
CA TYR A 92 14.46 -20.25 -3.62
C TYR A 92 14.84 -19.95 -5.08
N TYR A 93 13.87 -19.53 -5.91
CA TYR A 93 14.08 -19.12 -7.30
C TYR A 93 13.77 -17.63 -7.53
N PRO A 94 14.70 -16.71 -7.20
CA PRO A 94 14.48 -15.27 -7.35
C PRO A 94 14.12 -14.85 -8.78
N THR A 95 14.69 -15.51 -9.79
CA THR A 95 14.38 -15.25 -11.21
C THR A 95 12.93 -15.56 -11.57
N MET A 96 12.32 -16.55 -10.92
CA MET A 96 10.90 -16.86 -11.10
C MET A 96 10.02 -15.83 -10.39
N SER A 97 10.41 -15.37 -9.20
CA SER A 97 9.71 -14.27 -8.52
C SER A 97 9.65 -13.00 -9.37
N MET A 98 10.74 -12.71 -10.08
CA MET A 98 10.82 -11.61 -11.04
C MET A 98 9.92 -11.80 -12.28
N ALA A 99 9.40 -12.99 -12.56
CA ALA A 99 8.42 -13.20 -13.64
C ALA A 99 6.98 -13.19 -13.10
N VAL A 100 6.79 -13.64 -11.86
CA VAL A 100 5.47 -13.80 -11.23
C VAL A 100 4.96 -12.49 -10.65
N LEU A 101 5.83 -11.65 -10.08
CA LEU A 101 5.46 -10.38 -9.46
C LEU A 101 4.63 -9.46 -10.40
N PRO A 102 5.01 -9.21 -11.66
CA PRO A 102 4.25 -8.33 -12.54
C PRO A 102 2.88 -8.90 -12.89
N VAL A 103 2.75 -10.23 -12.95
CA VAL A 103 1.46 -10.90 -13.21
C VAL A 103 0.52 -10.67 -12.03
N PHE A 104 0.98 -10.85 -10.80
CA PHE A 104 0.19 -10.55 -9.60
C PHE A 104 -0.21 -9.08 -9.54
N VAL A 105 0.73 -8.16 -9.78
CA VAL A 105 0.45 -6.72 -9.80
C VAL A 105 -0.54 -6.35 -10.91
N ALA A 106 -0.38 -6.90 -12.11
CA ALA A 106 -1.30 -6.66 -13.22
C ALA A 106 -2.70 -7.19 -12.94
N PHE A 107 -2.80 -8.38 -12.34
CA PHE A 107 -4.08 -8.94 -11.92
C PHE A 107 -4.76 -8.03 -10.89
N TRP A 108 -4.01 -7.52 -9.90
CA TRP A 108 -4.52 -6.55 -8.94
C TRP A 108 -4.93 -5.22 -9.60
N LEU A 109 -4.14 -4.72 -10.54
CA LEU A 109 -4.45 -3.52 -11.32
C LEU A 109 -5.71 -3.69 -12.17
N MET A 110 -5.98 -4.90 -12.67
CA MET A 110 -7.17 -5.20 -13.43
C MET A 110 -8.43 -5.01 -12.57
N PHE A 111 -8.46 -5.52 -11.34
CA PHE A 111 -9.57 -5.28 -10.41
C PHE A 111 -9.71 -3.79 -10.08
N ARG A 112 -8.61 -3.09 -9.82
CA ARG A 112 -8.60 -1.64 -9.61
C ARG A 112 -9.20 -0.89 -10.80
N GLY A 113 -8.87 -1.29 -12.02
CA GLY A 113 -9.41 -0.73 -13.25
C GLY A 113 -10.91 -0.95 -13.36
N PHE A 114 -11.39 -2.16 -13.12
CA PHE A 114 -12.83 -2.45 -13.09
C PHE A 114 -13.58 -1.67 -12.00
N SER A 115 -13.03 -1.57 -10.79
CA SER A 115 -13.61 -0.75 -9.72
C SER A 115 -13.66 0.73 -10.12
N MET A 116 -12.63 1.25 -10.77
CA MET A 116 -12.60 2.65 -11.25
C MET A 116 -13.64 2.91 -12.33
N ILE A 117 -13.86 1.95 -13.23
CA ILE A 117 -14.95 2.01 -14.23
C ILE A 117 -16.31 2.05 -13.51
N GLY A 118 -16.53 1.19 -12.50
CA GLY A 118 -17.74 1.22 -11.68
C GLY A 118 -17.96 2.59 -11.01
N PHE A 119 -16.93 3.10 -10.32
CA PHE A 119 -16.98 4.42 -9.68
C PHE A 119 -17.20 5.55 -10.67
N SER A 120 -16.74 5.40 -11.90
CA SER A 120 -17.09 6.35 -12.93
C SER A 120 -18.60 6.36 -13.11
N PHE A 121 -19.26 5.25 -13.40
CA PHE A 121 -20.72 5.24 -13.61
C PHE A 121 -21.49 5.85 -12.43
N ASP A 122 -21.03 5.63 -11.20
CA ASP A 122 -21.57 6.31 -10.02
C ASP A 122 -21.38 7.84 -10.11
N LEU A 123 -20.18 8.32 -10.44
CA LEU A 123 -19.90 9.75 -10.66
C LEU A 123 -20.76 10.37 -11.77
N GLN A 124 -21.08 9.60 -12.82
CA GLN A 124 -21.99 10.02 -13.88
C GLN A 124 -23.40 10.23 -13.33
N ALA A 125 -23.88 9.30 -12.51
CA ALA A 125 -25.18 9.37 -11.87
C ALA A 125 -25.30 10.59 -10.93
N TYR A 126 -24.19 11.01 -10.31
CA TYR A 126 -24.13 12.22 -9.48
C TYR A 126 -23.92 13.54 -10.26
N GLY A 127 -23.83 13.50 -11.59
CA GLY A 127 -23.75 14.71 -12.44
C GLY A 127 -22.39 15.44 -12.43
N SER A 128 -21.30 14.76 -12.04
CA SER A 128 -19.96 15.36 -12.03
C SER A 128 -19.34 15.44 -13.43
N LYS A 129 -18.80 16.60 -13.80
CA LYS A 129 -18.16 16.85 -15.13
C LYS A 129 -16.87 16.04 -15.38
N GLY A 130 -16.33 15.36 -14.37
CA GLY A 130 -15.09 14.56 -14.47
C GLY A 130 -15.30 13.09 -14.87
N TRP A 131 -16.53 12.65 -15.05
CA TRP A 131 -16.86 11.23 -15.25
C TRP A 131 -16.10 10.56 -16.40
N GLY A 132 -16.14 11.18 -17.59
CA GLY A 132 -15.56 10.57 -18.80
C GLY A 132 -14.05 10.38 -18.70
N TRP A 133 -13.35 11.27 -18.00
CA TRP A 133 -11.92 11.13 -17.75
C TRP A 133 -11.62 9.93 -16.84
N LEU A 134 -12.42 9.75 -15.79
CA LEU A 134 -12.28 8.64 -14.86
C LEU A 134 -12.57 7.28 -15.53
N LEU A 135 -13.60 7.23 -16.39
CA LEU A 135 -13.90 6.04 -17.20
C LEU A 135 -12.75 5.72 -18.16
N ALA A 136 -12.23 6.72 -18.88
CA ALA A 136 -11.10 6.53 -19.77
C ALA A 136 -9.85 6.02 -19.04
N SER A 137 -9.53 6.56 -17.86
CA SER A 137 -8.43 6.05 -17.03
C SER A 137 -8.66 4.63 -16.55
N GLY A 138 -9.89 4.27 -16.18
CA GLY A 138 -10.23 2.91 -15.76
C GLY A 138 -10.03 1.90 -16.89
N ILE A 139 -10.53 2.20 -18.09
CA ILE A 139 -10.34 1.37 -19.29
C ILE A 139 -8.86 1.26 -19.64
N LEU A 140 -8.11 2.37 -19.59
CA LEU A 140 -6.67 2.37 -19.88
C LEU A 140 -5.90 1.48 -18.89
N ILE A 141 -6.26 1.51 -17.60
CA ILE A 141 -5.67 0.63 -16.57
C ILE A 141 -5.96 -0.84 -16.88
N VAL A 142 -7.20 -1.19 -17.24
CA VAL A 142 -7.57 -2.57 -17.59
C VAL A 142 -6.76 -3.05 -18.80
N ILE A 143 -6.70 -2.26 -19.88
CA ILE A 143 -5.91 -2.59 -21.08
C ILE A 143 -4.43 -2.75 -20.72
N SER A 144 -3.88 -1.81 -19.95
CA SER A 144 -2.47 -1.87 -19.52
C SER A 144 -2.20 -3.13 -18.70
N SER A 145 -3.15 -3.55 -17.87
CA SER A 145 -3.05 -4.78 -17.08
C SER A 145 -2.99 -6.03 -17.97
N PHE A 146 -3.86 -6.10 -19.00
CA PHE A 146 -3.82 -7.19 -19.97
C PHE A 146 -2.49 -7.26 -20.75
N VAL A 147 -1.95 -6.10 -21.15
CA VAL A 147 -0.65 -6.04 -21.83
C VAL A 147 0.48 -6.58 -20.95
N ILE A 148 0.49 -6.23 -19.65
CA ILE A 148 1.50 -6.74 -18.71
C ILE A 148 1.39 -8.25 -18.53
N ILE A 149 0.17 -8.80 -18.47
CA ILE A 149 -0.04 -10.26 -18.37
C ILE A 149 0.49 -10.97 -19.62
N TRP A 150 0.27 -10.40 -20.80
CA TRP A 150 0.74 -10.98 -22.07
C TRP A 150 2.25 -10.85 -22.26
N TYR A 151 2.86 -9.75 -21.77
CA TYR A 151 4.29 -9.49 -21.87
C TYR A 151 4.89 -9.09 -20.51
N PRO A 152 5.14 -10.06 -19.61
CA PRO A 152 5.58 -9.82 -18.23
C PRO A 152 6.91 -9.07 -18.13
N VAL A 153 7.77 -9.24 -19.14
CA VAL A 153 9.09 -8.59 -19.20
C VAL A 153 8.97 -7.06 -19.23
N SER A 154 7.98 -6.51 -19.93
CA SER A 154 7.68 -5.07 -19.85
C SER A 154 7.12 -4.64 -18.50
N GLY A 155 6.41 -5.55 -17.83
CA GLY A 155 5.78 -5.30 -16.54
C GLY A 155 6.78 -5.01 -15.42
N ALA A 156 7.99 -5.58 -15.50
CA ALA A 156 9.02 -5.40 -14.48
C ALA A 156 9.33 -3.91 -14.22
N LEU A 157 9.63 -3.15 -15.27
CA LEU A 157 9.89 -1.71 -15.15
C LEU A 157 8.64 -0.94 -14.71
N SER A 158 7.47 -1.31 -15.24
CA SER A 158 6.20 -0.68 -14.85
C SER A 158 5.92 -0.82 -13.36
N VAL A 159 6.18 -2.00 -12.77
CA VAL A 159 6.02 -2.25 -11.33
C VAL A 159 6.93 -1.35 -10.51
N VAL A 160 8.22 -1.23 -10.88
CA VAL A 160 9.17 -0.38 -10.15
C VAL A 160 8.74 1.07 -10.17
N TYR A 161 8.41 1.61 -11.35
CA TYR A 161 7.97 3.00 -11.45
C TYR A 161 6.67 3.25 -10.71
N LEU A 162 5.70 2.32 -10.80
CA LEU A 162 4.44 2.43 -10.06
C LEU A 162 4.68 2.49 -8.54
N VAL A 163 5.52 1.60 -8.01
CA VAL A 163 5.87 1.60 -6.58
C VAL A 163 6.63 2.86 -6.20
N ALA A 164 7.58 3.30 -7.02
CA ALA A 164 8.34 4.53 -6.78
C ALA A 164 7.42 5.76 -6.72
N PHE A 165 6.52 5.93 -7.70
CA PHE A 165 5.54 7.03 -7.68
C PHE A 165 4.62 6.94 -6.46
N THR A 166 4.18 5.74 -6.09
CA THR A 166 3.35 5.54 -4.89
C THR A 166 4.09 5.97 -3.63
N PHE A 167 5.36 5.60 -3.48
CA PHE A 167 6.19 6.01 -2.34
C PHE A 167 6.49 7.52 -2.35
N LEU A 168 6.66 8.16 -3.51
CA LEU A 168 6.75 9.61 -3.60
C LEU A 168 5.48 10.30 -3.10
N PHE A 169 4.30 9.88 -3.57
CA PHE A 169 3.02 10.45 -3.13
C PHE A 169 2.78 10.24 -1.63
N ILE A 170 3.04 9.04 -1.12
CA ILE A 170 2.92 8.74 0.32
C ILE A 170 3.93 9.57 1.12
N GLY A 171 5.17 9.67 0.67
CA GLY A 171 6.22 10.46 1.32
C GLY A 171 5.85 11.94 1.42
N MET A 172 5.37 12.52 0.32
CA MET A 172 4.87 13.90 0.29
C MET A 172 3.69 14.10 1.26
N ALA A 173 2.69 13.21 1.23
CA ALA A 173 1.54 13.28 2.13
C ALA A 173 1.96 13.19 3.62
N ARG A 174 2.92 12.32 3.95
CA ARG A 174 3.46 12.16 5.32
C ARG A 174 4.19 13.40 5.82
N ILE A 175 4.91 14.10 4.92
CA ILE A 175 5.57 15.36 5.24
C ILE A 175 4.52 16.46 5.51
N MET A 176 3.48 16.57 4.67
CA MET A 176 2.38 17.51 4.91
C MET A 176 1.71 17.25 6.26
N LEU A 177 1.35 16.00 6.54
CA LEU A 177 0.78 15.60 7.83
C LEU A 177 1.68 15.93 9.02
N SER A 178 3.00 15.82 8.87
CA SER A 178 3.93 16.19 9.93
C SER A 178 3.87 17.68 10.28
N PHE A 179 3.77 18.54 9.26
CA PHE A 179 3.63 19.98 9.48
C PHE A 179 2.29 20.33 10.14
N ASP A 180 1.21 19.65 9.75
CA ASP A 180 -0.09 19.81 10.40
C ASP A 180 -0.05 19.39 11.88
N LEU A 181 0.57 18.24 12.18
CA LEU A 181 0.77 17.78 13.56
C LEU A 181 1.63 18.75 14.38
N LYS A 182 2.68 19.33 13.77
CA LYS A 182 3.51 20.34 14.43
C LYS A 182 2.70 21.59 14.75
N LYS A 183 1.88 22.07 13.81
CA LYS A 183 1.00 23.24 14.02
C LYS A 183 0.01 23.02 15.17
N LEU A 184 -0.61 21.84 15.23
CA LEU A 184 -1.52 21.46 16.32
C LEU A 184 -0.82 21.41 17.69
N LYS A 185 0.44 20.95 17.73
CA LYS A 185 1.25 20.96 18.96
C LYS A 185 1.52 22.38 19.46
N ASP A 186 1.85 23.28 18.55
CA ASP A 186 2.20 24.67 18.89
C ASP A 186 0.96 25.47 19.32
N ASP A 187 -0.19 25.26 18.69
CA ASP A 187 -1.44 25.93 19.08
C ASP A 187 -1.96 25.46 20.45
N ASN A 188 -1.84 24.16 20.76
CA ASN A 188 -2.20 23.64 22.08
C ASN A 188 -1.31 24.23 23.20
N LYS A 189 0.00 24.36 22.96
CA LYS A 189 0.92 25.01 23.90
C LYS A 189 0.54 26.47 24.17
N LYS A 190 0.17 27.22 23.13
CA LYS A 190 -0.27 28.63 23.28
C LYS A 190 -1.54 28.74 24.11
N LEU A 191 -2.52 27.87 23.88
CA LEU A 191 -3.77 27.86 24.65
C LEU A 191 -3.52 27.55 26.13
N GLN A 192 -2.67 26.57 26.44
CA GLN A 192 -2.29 26.26 27.82
C GLN A 192 -1.58 27.43 28.50
N GLN A 193 -0.72 28.16 27.79
CA GLN A 193 -0.06 29.35 28.31
C GLN A 193 -1.05 30.49 28.61
N LEU A 194 -2.04 30.71 27.74
CA LEU A 194 -3.06 31.74 27.96
C LEU A 194 -3.97 31.43 29.15
N ILE A 195 -4.33 30.16 29.34
CA ILE A 195 -5.11 29.72 30.51
C ILE A 195 -4.32 29.93 31.80
N ASN A 196 -3.05 29.49 31.85
CA ASN A 196 -2.21 29.64 33.05
C ASN A 196 -1.83 31.09 33.39
N ARG A 197 -1.97 32.04 32.46
CA ARG A 197 -1.63 33.45 32.68
C ARG A 197 -2.81 34.28 33.22
N ASN A 198 -4.03 33.73 33.15
CA ASN A 198 -5.28 34.35 33.60
C ASN A 198 -5.81 33.73 34.91
N VAL A 199 -5.01 32.88 35.57
CA VAL A 199 -5.23 32.30 36.90
C VAL A 199 -4.12 32.81 37.82
#